data_AF-A0A1V0A9U9-F1
#
_entry.id   AF-A0A1V0A9U9-F1
#
_cell.length_a   1.000
_cell.length_b   1.000
_cell.length_c   1.000
_cell.angle_alpha   90.00
_cell.angle_beta   90.00
_cell.angle_gamma   90.00
#
_symmetry.space_group_name_H-M   'P 1'
#
loop_
_entity.id
_entity.type
_entity.pdbx_description
1 polymer ?
#
loop_
_entity_poly.entity_id
_entity_poly.type
_entity_poly.pdbx_seq_one_letter_code
_entity_poly.pdbx_strand_id
1 'polypeptide(L)'
;MGSDLRSGIAGGLAVHTAEFIVSSARLTELHECSAVLRRTRKRAEEIVDEARTLLAEAERHGDLERAYLLRDQLEQARDRYGHVLTAYLSLSRKINEERQEILRAQMLRDRNLGLSGVA
;
A
#
# COMPACT_ATOMS: atom_id res chain seq x y z
N MET A 1 -10.35 -49.11 -7.24
CA MET A 1 -10.19 -47.86 -8.03
C MET A 1 -10.65 -46.65 -7.20
N GLY A 2 -10.04 -46.40 -6.03
CA GLY A 2 -10.51 -45.34 -5.09
C GLY A 2 -9.38 -44.52 -4.45
N SER A 3 -8.14 -44.75 -4.87
CA SER A 3 -6.94 -44.16 -4.25
C SER A 3 -6.55 -42.81 -4.85
N ASP A 4 -6.86 -42.58 -6.13
CA ASP A 4 -6.40 -41.39 -6.86
C ASP A 4 -7.19 -40.12 -6.54
N LEU A 5 -8.46 -40.26 -6.16
CA LEU A 5 -9.32 -39.13 -5.80
C LEU A 5 -8.89 -38.47 -4.48
N ARG A 6 -8.40 -39.26 -3.51
CA ARG A 6 -7.90 -38.72 -2.24
C ARG A 6 -6.58 -37.96 -2.39
N SER A 7 -5.71 -38.42 -3.29
CA SER A 7 -4.42 -37.77 -3.57
C SER A 7 -4.60 -36.39 -4.24
N GLY A 8 -5.51 -36.30 -5.21
CA GLY A 8 -5.82 -35.02 -5.88
C GLY A 8 -6.46 -33.97 -4.96
N ILE A 9 -7.37 -34.38 -4.06
CA ILE A 9 -8.03 -33.49 -3.10
C ILE A 9 -7.04 -32.97 -2.05
N ALA A 10 -6.15 -33.83 -1.53
CA ALA A 10 -5.12 -33.43 -0.57
C ALA A 10 -4.08 -32.47 -1.20
N GLY A 11 -3.70 -32.70 -2.47
CA GLY A 11 -2.83 -31.81 -3.22
C GLY A 11 -3.45 -30.42 -3.45
N GLY A 12 -4.72 -30.35 -3.83
CA GLY A 12 -5.44 -29.09 -4.01
C GLY A 12 -5.61 -28.29 -2.70
N LEU A 13 -5.88 -28.98 -1.59
CA LEU A 13 -5.95 -28.35 -0.26
C LEU A 13 -4.60 -27.75 0.16
N ALA A 14 -3.50 -28.47 -0.05
CA ALA A 14 -2.16 -27.99 0.30
C ALA A 14 -1.76 -26.76 -0.53
N VAL A 15 -2.07 -26.73 -1.83
CA VAL A 15 -1.81 -25.58 -2.71
C VAL A 15 -2.60 -24.36 -2.25
N HIS A 16 -3.89 -24.50 -1.97
CA HIS A 16 -4.71 -23.38 -1.47
C HIS A 16 -4.25 -22.84 -0.13
N THR A 17 -3.78 -23.71 0.79
CA THR A 17 -3.19 -23.26 2.06
C THR A 17 -1.89 -22.49 1.82
N ALA A 18 -1.02 -22.96 0.92
CA ALA A 18 0.21 -22.26 0.56
C ALA A 18 -0.08 -20.88 -0.05
N GLU A 19 -1.02 -20.80 -1.00
CA GLU A 19 -1.46 -19.53 -1.60
C GLU A 19 -1.99 -18.55 -0.55
N PHE A 20 -2.81 -19.03 0.38
CA PHE A 20 -3.33 -18.20 1.47
C PHE A 20 -2.22 -17.67 2.39
N ILE A 21 -1.24 -18.50 2.74
CA ILE A 21 -0.07 -18.08 3.55
C ILE A 21 0.72 -17.01 2.81
N VAL A 22 1.00 -17.22 1.52
CA VAL A 22 1.76 -16.27 0.68
C VAL A 22 1.03 -14.93 0.57
N SER A 23 -0.27 -14.94 0.25
CA SER A 23 -1.06 -13.70 0.16
C SER A 23 -1.18 -12.98 1.51
N SER A 24 -1.30 -13.72 2.61
CA SER A 24 -1.34 -13.13 3.96
C SER A 24 -0.01 -12.48 4.34
N ALA A 25 1.12 -13.13 4.02
CA ALA A 25 2.45 -12.56 4.21
C ALA A 25 2.63 -11.29 3.37
N ARG A 26 2.28 -11.33 2.08
CA ARG A 26 2.35 -10.16 1.19
C ARG A 26 1.48 -9.01 1.70
N LEU A 27 0.26 -9.28 2.16
CA LEU A 27 -0.61 -8.26 2.73
C LEU A 27 0.01 -7.60 3.98
N THR A 28 0.72 -8.38 4.79
CA THR A 28 1.44 -7.89 5.98
C THR A 28 2.57 -6.94 5.56
N GLU A 29 3.41 -7.35 4.60
CA GLU A 29 4.48 -6.52 4.05
C GLU A 29 3.96 -5.20 3.44
N LEU A 30 2.84 -5.26 2.71
CA LEU A 30 2.19 -4.08 2.15
C LEU A 30 1.73 -3.11 3.26
N HIS A 31 1.21 -3.63 4.37
CA HIS A 31 0.82 -2.83 5.52
C HIS A 31 2.00 -2.17 6.23
N GLU A 32 3.12 -2.90 6.40
CA GLU A 32 4.34 -2.35 6.97
C GLU A 32 4.92 -1.23 6.09
N CYS A 33 4.97 -1.46 4.78
CA CYS A 33 5.38 -0.44 3.81
C CYS A 33 4.45 0.79 3.86
N SER A 34 3.14 0.58 4.01
CA SER A 34 2.16 1.67 4.15
C SER A 34 2.36 2.48 5.42
N ALA A 35 2.74 1.84 6.53
CA ALA A 35 3.05 2.54 7.77
C ALA A 35 4.29 3.44 7.61
N VAL A 36 5.33 2.95 6.92
CA VAL A 36 6.52 3.77 6.58
C VAL A 36 6.12 4.94 5.68
N LEU A 37 5.40 4.71 4.59
CA LEU A 37 4.97 5.77 3.67
C LEU A 37 4.08 6.80 4.35
N ARG A 38 3.23 6.41 5.31
CA ARG A 38 2.40 7.35 6.07
C ARG A 38 3.26 8.30 6.90
N ARG A 39 4.32 7.80 7.54
CA ARG A 39 5.29 8.63 8.29
C ARG A 39 6.05 9.55 7.34
N THR A 40 6.53 9.02 6.21
CA THR A 40 7.23 9.80 5.18
C THR A 40 6.34 10.91 4.61
N ARG A 41 5.06 10.61 4.34
CA ARG A 41 4.07 11.59 3.87
C ARG A 41 3.91 12.72 4.87
N LYS A 42 3.72 12.39 6.15
CA LYS A 42 3.60 13.38 7.21
C LYS A 42 4.85 14.26 7.29
N ARG A 43 6.05 13.67 7.23
CA ARG A 43 7.29 14.45 7.25
C ARG A 43 7.44 15.36 6.03
N ALA A 44 7.06 14.88 4.85
CA ALA A 44 7.09 15.69 3.63
C ALA A 44 6.08 16.85 3.68
N GLU A 45 4.90 16.64 4.27
CA GLU A 45 3.89 17.67 4.52
C GLU A 45 4.44 18.76 5.47
N GLU A 46 5.06 18.36 6.58
CA GLU A 46 5.72 19.27 7.52
C GLU A 46 6.79 20.12 6.82
N ILE A 47 7.63 19.54 5.96
CA ILE A 47 8.67 20.27 5.22
C ILE A 47 8.05 21.32 4.27
N VAL A 48 6.93 20.99 3.60
CA VAL A 48 6.22 21.94 2.75
C VAL A 48 5.68 23.12 3.57
N ASP A 49 5.13 22.85 4.75
CA ASP A 49 4.58 23.89 5.62
C ASP A 49 5.68 24.75 6.28
N GLU A 50 6.80 24.15 6.66
CA GLU A 50 8.01 24.85 7.09
C GLU A 50 8.52 25.80 5.98
N ALA A 51 8.66 25.31 4.74
CA ALA A 51 9.11 26.11 3.61
C ALA A 51 8.15 27.27 3.28
N ARG A 52 6.83 27.05 3.38
CA ARG A 52 5.82 28.12 3.24
C ARG A 52 5.97 29.19 4.31
N THR A 53 6.18 28.78 5.55
CA THR A 53 6.36 29.71 6.67
C THR A 53 7.60 30.58 6.47
N LEU A 54 8.72 29.96 6.12
CA LEU A 54 9.98 30.66 5.84
C LEU A 54 9.85 31.62 4.66
N LEU A 55 9.14 31.23 3.61
CA LEU A 55 8.91 32.11 2.46
C LEU A 55 8.08 33.34 2.86
N ALA A 56 6.97 33.13 3.59
CA ALA A 56 6.13 34.23 4.07
C ALA A 56 6.89 35.17 5.03
N GLU A 57 7.83 34.64 5.82
CA GLU A 57 8.74 35.45 6.61
C GLU A 57 9.67 36.30 5.74
N ALA A 58 10.35 35.70 4.75
CA ALA A 58 11.26 36.44 3.86
C ALA A 58 10.52 37.56 3.10
N GLU A 59 9.32 37.26 2.58
CA GLU A 59 8.47 38.24 1.89
C GLU A 59 8.07 39.40 2.81
N ARG A 60 7.68 39.12 4.07
CA ARG A 60 7.33 40.16 5.05
C ARG A 60 8.50 41.07 5.41
N HIS A 61 9.72 40.54 5.45
CA HIS A 61 10.92 41.33 5.78
C HIS A 61 11.52 42.03 4.54
N GLY A 62 10.96 41.83 3.35
CA GLY A 62 11.47 42.42 2.11
C GLY A 62 12.78 41.80 1.60
N ASP A 63 13.14 40.61 2.10
CA ASP A 63 14.34 39.89 1.68
C ASP A 63 14.07 39.14 0.37
N LEU A 64 14.22 39.86 -0.74
CA LEU A 64 13.87 39.40 -2.09
C LEU A 64 14.74 38.22 -2.56
N GLU A 65 16.03 38.22 -2.22
CA GLU A 65 16.96 37.16 -2.62
C GLU A 65 16.60 35.85 -1.91
N ARG A 66 16.39 35.91 -0.58
CA ARG A 66 15.96 34.76 0.20
C ARG A 66 14.58 34.27 -0.22
N ALA A 67 13.65 35.17 -0.50
CA ALA A 67 12.31 34.80 -0.98
C ALA A 67 12.36 34.07 -2.33
N TYR A 68 13.25 34.48 -3.25
CA TYR A 68 13.44 33.80 -4.53
C TYR A 68 13.92 32.36 -4.33
N LEU A 69 14.95 32.14 -3.50
CA LEU A 69 15.46 30.80 -3.21
C LEU A 69 14.42 29.91 -2.50
N LEU A 70 13.67 30.47 -1.56
CA LEU A 70 12.65 29.74 -0.81
C LEU A 70 11.46 29.33 -1.70
N ARG A 71 11.15 30.07 -2.77
CA ARG A 71 10.13 29.68 -3.75
C ARG A 71 10.53 28.41 -4.49
N ASP A 72 11.77 28.34 -4.98
CA ASP A 72 12.31 27.15 -5.64
C ASP A 72 12.33 25.95 -4.69
N GLN A 73 12.80 26.14 -3.45
CA GLN A 73 12.80 25.08 -2.44
C GLN A 73 11.38 24.59 -2.09
N LEU A 74 10.41 25.51 -2.02
CA LEU A 74 9.02 25.17 -1.78
C LEU A 74 8.42 24.38 -2.95
N GLU A 75 8.75 24.74 -4.19
CA GLU A 75 8.33 23.98 -5.37
C GLU A 75 8.90 22.56 -5.35
N GLN A 76 10.21 22.42 -5.11
CA GLN A 76 10.83 21.10 -4.96
C GLN A 76 10.23 20.28 -3.80
N ALA A 77 9.90 20.92 -2.68
CA ALA A 77 9.25 20.25 -1.56
C ALA A 77 7.85 19.74 -1.94
N ARG A 78 7.07 20.54 -2.68
CA ARG A 78 5.74 20.16 -3.18
C ARG A 78 5.81 18.99 -4.15
N ASP A 79 6.79 18.98 -5.06
CA ASP A 79 6.99 17.88 -5.99
C ASP A 79 7.32 16.57 -5.27
N ARG A 80 8.27 16.63 -4.32
CA ARG A 80 8.61 15.47 -3.49
C ARG A 80 7.42 14.97 -2.66
N TYR A 81 6.63 15.89 -2.08
CA TYR A 81 5.39 15.54 -1.40
C TYR A 81 4.40 14.86 -2.35
N GLY A 82 4.23 15.37 -3.57
CA GLY A 82 3.40 14.80 -4.62
C GLY A 82 3.80 13.37 -4.99
N HIS A 83 5.10 13.09 -5.10
CA HIS A 83 5.62 11.73 -5.32
C HIS A 83 5.28 10.79 -4.16
N VAL A 84 5.47 11.22 -2.92
CA VAL A 84 5.15 10.41 -1.73
C VAL A 84 3.65 10.13 -1.65
N LEU A 85 2.81 11.14 -1.92
CA LEU A 85 1.35 10.99 -1.93
C LEU A 85 0.91 9.99 -3.01
N THR A 86 1.46 10.10 -4.21
CA THR A 86 1.19 9.18 -5.32
C THR A 86 1.55 7.75 -4.93
N ALA A 87 2.75 7.53 -4.37
CA ALA A 87 3.18 6.22 -3.90
C ALA A 87 2.26 5.66 -2.81
N TYR A 88 1.84 6.49 -1.86
CA TYR A 88 0.90 6.10 -0.80
C TYR A 88 -0.47 5.66 -1.35
N LEU A 89 -1.01 6.39 -2.33
CA LEU A 89 -2.28 6.06 -2.97
C LEU A 89 -2.18 4.76 -3.78
N SER A 90 -1.10 4.58 -4.54
CA SER A 90 -0.83 3.34 -5.27
C SER A 90 -0.72 2.14 -4.34
N LEU A 91 -0.02 2.27 -3.22
CA LEU A 91 0.11 1.19 -2.25
C LEU A 91 -1.21 0.87 -1.55
N SER A 92 -2.00 1.89 -1.21
CA SER A 92 -3.33 1.73 -0.61
C SER A 92 -4.27 0.96 -1.53
N ARG A 93 -4.18 1.22 -2.85
CA ARG A 93 -4.92 0.45 -3.86
C ARG A 93 -4.48 -1.02 -3.88
N LYS A 94 -3.17 -1.29 -3.93
CA LYS A 94 -2.63 -2.66 -3.91
C LYS A 94 -3.06 -3.45 -2.68
N ILE A 95 -3.06 -2.81 -1.50
CA ILE A 95 -3.56 -3.43 -0.26
C ILE A 95 -5.02 -3.85 -0.42
N ASN A 96 -5.85 -2.98 -1.01
CA ASN A 96 -7.26 -3.30 -1.24
C ASN A 96 -7.43 -4.43 -2.26
N GLU A 97 -6.66 -4.42 -3.35
CA GLU A 97 -6.66 -5.48 -4.36
C GLU A 97 -6.30 -6.84 -3.74
N GLU A 98 -5.19 -6.92 -2.99
CA GLU A 98 -4.75 -8.16 -2.34
C GLU A 98 -5.80 -8.67 -1.32
N ARG A 99 -6.43 -7.78 -0.55
CA ARG A 99 -7.54 -8.15 0.35
C ARG A 99 -8.73 -8.75 -0.42
N GLN A 100 -9.10 -8.17 -1.55
CA GLN A 100 -10.19 -8.67 -2.37
C GLN A 100 -9.85 -10.03 -3.00
N GLU A 101 -8.61 -10.23 -3.43
CA GLU A 101 -8.14 -11.52 -3.94
C GLU A 101 -8.20 -12.62 -2.89
N ILE A 102 -7.75 -12.33 -1.66
CA ILE A 102 -7.86 -13.27 -0.53
C ILE A 102 -9.32 -13.64 -0.27
N LEU A 103 -10.22 -12.66 -0.20
CA LEU A 103 -11.65 -12.91 0.03
C LEU A 103 -12.28 -13.76 -1.08
N ARG A 104 -11.95 -13.47 -2.35
CA ARG A 104 -12.45 -14.26 -3.50
C ARG A 104 -11.92 -15.70 -3.45
N ALA A 105 -10.65 -15.90 -3.13
CA ALA A 105 -10.05 -17.22 -2.99
C ALA A 105 -10.73 -18.03 -1.87
N GLN A 106 -11.03 -17.40 -0.73
CA GLN A 106 -11.78 -18.02 0.36
C GLN A 106 -13.20 -18.43 -0.07
N MET A 107 -13.95 -17.53 -0.72
CA MET A 107 -15.30 -17.85 -1.21
C MET A 107 -15.31 -19.00 -2.22
N LEU A 108 -14.34 -19.04 -3.14
CA LEU A 108 -14.19 -20.13 -4.11
C LEU A 108 -13.90 -21.46 -3.41
N ARG A 109 -13.02 -21.46 -2.40
CA ARG A 109 -12.73 -22.65 -1.59
C ARG A 109 -13.97 -23.16 -0.87
N ASP A 110 -14.71 -22.27 -0.19
CA ASP A 110 -15.91 -22.65 0.56
C ASP A 110 -16.99 -23.23 -0.34
N ARG A 111 -17.16 -22.67 -1.55
CA ARG A 111 -18.06 -23.20 -2.58
C ARG A 111 -17.66 -24.60 -3.03
N ASN A 112 -16.36 -24.83 -3.28
CA ASN A 112 -15.87 -26.14 -3.72
C ASN A 112 -16.00 -27.22 -2.63
N LEU A 113 -15.80 -26.86 -1.35
CA LEU A 113 -16.02 -27.76 -0.22
C LEU A 113 -17.51 -28.07 -0.01
N GLY A 114 -18.39 -27.09 -0.16
CA GLY A 114 -19.85 -27.27 -0.06
C GLY A 114 -20.44 -28.16 -1.17
N LEU A 115 -19.86 -28.14 -2.37
CA LEU A 115 -20.25 -29.02 -3.48
C LEU A 115 -19.68 -30.45 -3.36
N SER A 116 -18.54 -30.61 -2.68
CA SER A 116 -17.89 -31.91 -2.47
C SER A 116 -18.57 -32.77 -1.39
N GLY A 117 -19.45 -32.22 -0.55
CA GLY A 117 -20.14 -32.92 0.54
C GLY A 117 -21.51 -33.52 0.20
N VAL A 118 -21.95 -33.44 -1.06
CA VAL A 118 -23.31 -33.85 -1.51
C VAL A 118 -23.25 -35.10 -2.42
N ALA A 119 -22.13 -35.83 -2.45
CA ALA A 119 -21.95 -37.05 -3.26
C ALA A 119 -21.74 -38.30 -2.41
#